data_AF-A0A1D6IU74-F1
#
_entry.id   AF-A0A1D6IU74-F1
#
_cell.length_a   1.000
_cell.length_b   1.000
_cell.length_c   1.000
_cell.angle_alpha   90.00
_cell.angle_beta   90.00
_cell.angle_gamma   90.00
#
_symmetry.space_group_name_H-M   'P 1'
#
loop_
_entity.id
_entity.type
_entity.pdbx_description
1 polymer ?
#
loop_
_entity_poly.entity_id
_entity_poly.type
_entity_poly.pdbx_seq_one_letter_code
_entity_poly.pdbx_strand_id
1 'polypeptide(L)'
;MTYSVKWVATDVSFARRFEVYLDYPFFEHQIHWFSIFNSFMMVIFLTGLVSMILMRTLRNDYAKYAREDDDLESLERDVNEESGWKLVHGDVFRPPRSLMFLSALVGIGTQLAALILLVIVLAIVGMLYIGARGYHHNLHCVLCSYIVYFWIC
;
A
#
# COMPACT_ATOMS: atom_id res chain seq x y z
N MET A 1 32.51 -40.24 18.94
CA MET A 1 32.64 -39.35 17.77
C MET A 1 33.76 -38.36 18.07
N THR A 2 34.91 -38.49 17.40
CA THR A 2 36.07 -37.62 17.60
C THR A 2 36.22 -36.73 16.38
N TYR A 3 36.10 -35.42 16.58
CA TYR A 3 36.28 -34.40 15.55
C TYR A 3 37.75 -33.95 15.54
N SER A 4 38.30 -33.77 14.34
CA SER A 4 39.67 -33.30 14.12
C SER A 4 39.63 -31.91 13.47
N VAL A 5 40.31 -30.96 14.10
CA VAL A 5 40.41 -29.58 13.62
C VAL A 5 41.79 -29.38 13.03
N LYS A 6 41.85 -28.81 11.83
CA LYS A 6 43.10 -28.31 11.24
C LYS A 6 42.99 -26.81 11.05
N TRP A 7 43.87 -26.08 11.72
CA TRP A 7 43.95 -24.63 11.61
C TRP A 7 44.91 -24.25 10.49
N VAL A 8 44.47 -23.35 9.61
CA VAL A 8 45.26 -22.82 8.50
C VAL A 8 45.34 -21.31 8.66
N ALA A 9 46.56 -20.76 8.66
CA ALA A 9 46.77 -19.32 8.74
C ALA A 9 46.29 -18.62 7.46
N THR A 10 45.73 -17.42 7.59
CA THR A 10 45.22 -16.65 6.44
C THR A 10 45.76 -15.23 6.49
N ASP A 11 46.12 -14.68 5.34
CA ASP A 11 46.69 -13.32 5.20
C ASP A 11 45.66 -12.17 5.30
N VAL A 12 44.36 -12.49 5.34
CA VAL A 12 43.30 -11.48 5.47
C VAL A 12 43.03 -11.10 6.93
N SER A 13 43.03 -9.80 7.21
CA SER A 13 42.67 -9.25 8.53
C SER A 13 41.27 -9.70 8.95
N PHE A 14 41.07 -9.97 10.25
CA PHE A 14 39.80 -10.47 10.80
C PHE A 14 38.59 -9.61 10.39
N ALA A 15 38.76 -8.29 10.32
CA ALA A 15 37.71 -7.34 9.94
C ALA A 15 37.23 -7.51 8.48
N ARG A 16 38.14 -7.85 7.54
CA ARG A 16 37.80 -7.97 6.10
C ARG A 16 37.43 -9.39 5.67
N ARG A 17 37.57 -10.40 6.53
CA ARG A 17 37.25 -11.80 6.19
C ARG A 17 35.81 -12.00 5.71
N PHE A 18 34.87 -11.21 6.22
CA PHE A 18 33.46 -11.30 5.86
C PHE A 18 33.10 -10.58 4.54
N GLU A 19 33.98 -9.71 4.03
CA GLU A 19 33.72 -8.97 2.78
C GLU A 19 33.63 -9.90 1.56
N VAL A 20 34.39 -11.00 1.54
CA VAL A 20 34.34 -12.03 0.47
C VAL A 20 32.96 -12.69 0.35
N TYR A 21 32.22 -12.80 1.45
CA TYR A 21 30.86 -13.37 1.46
C TYR A 21 29.78 -12.32 1.17
N LEU A 22 30.14 -11.03 1.21
CA LEU A 22 29.27 -9.89 0.92
C LEU A 22 29.39 -9.43 -0.53
N ASP A 23 30.27 -10.03 -1.33
CA ASP A 23 30.36 -9.76 -2.77
C ASP A 23 29.10 -10.30 -3.48
N TYR A 24 28.11 -9.42 -3.57
CA TYR A 24 26.78 -9.61 -4.18
C TYR A 24 26.63 -9.22 -5.67
N PRO A 25 27.67 -8.82 -6.45
CA PRO A 25 27.44 -8.15 -7.74
C PRO A 25 26.76 -9.04 -8.79
N PHE A 26 26.82 -10.37 -8.62
CA PHE A 26 26.18 -11.32 -9.53
C PHE A 26 24.70 -11.62 -9.18
N PHE A 27 24.29 -11.47 -7.92
CA PHE A 27 22.94 -11.77 -7.45
C PHE A 27 22.03 -10.53 -7.39
N GLU A 28 22.56 -9.34 -7.11
CA GLU A 28 21.75 -8.11 -7.02
C GLU A 28 21.09 -7.73 -8.35
N HIS A 29 21.83 -7.77 -9.47
CA HIS A 29 21.30 -7.32 -10.76
C HIS A 29 20.16 -8.22 -11.28
N GLN A 30 20.28 -9.53 -11.14
CA GLN A 30 19.29 -10.47 -11.65
C GLN A 30 18.00 -10.47 -10.81
N ILE A 31 18.13 -10.35 -9.49
CA ILE A 31 16.98 -10.32 -8.56
C ILE A 31 16.23 -8.99 -8.67
N HIS A 32 16.93 -7.86 -8.84
CA HIS A 32 16.29 -6.55 -8.94
C HIS A 32 15.48 -6.39 -10.22
N TRP A 33 16.02 -6.79 -11.38
CA TRP A 33 15.28 -6.72 -12.64
C TRP A 33 14.06 -7.67 -12.66
N PHE A 34 14.15 -8.83 -12.00
CA PHE A 34 13.02 -9.75 -11.83
C PHE A 34 11.87 -9.12 -11.02
N SER A 35 12.17 -8.37 -9.96
CA SER A 35 11.17 -7.65 -9.18
C SER A 35 10.49 -6.53 -9.99
N ILE A 36 11.26 -5.78 -10.79
CA ILE A 36 10.74 -4.74 -11.68
C ILE A 36 9.78 -5.36 -12.71
N PHE A 37 10.16 -6.48 -13.33
CA PHE A 37 9.30 -7.17 -14.29
C PHE A 37 8.00 -7.66 -13.64
N ASN A 38 8.08 -8.26 -12.45
CA ASN A 38 6.92 -8.74 -11.72
C ASN A 38 5.90 -7.62 -11.42
N SER A 39 6.37 -6.45 -10.97
CA SER A 39 5.49 -5.29 -10.75
C SER A 39 4.93 -4.73 -12.06
N PHE A 40 5.74 -4.65 -13.12
CA PHE A 40 5.29 -4.16 -14.43
C PHE A 40 4.17 -5.02 -15.03
N MET A 41 4.28 -6.36 -14.92
CA MET A 41 3.24 -7.29 -15.35
C MET A 41 1.91 -7.05 -14.61
N MET A 42 1.97 -6.77 -13.30
CA MET A 42 0.78 -6.47 -12.49
C MET A 42 0.10 -5.16 -12.93
N VAL A 43 0.88 -4.13 -13.25
CA VAL A 43 0.35 -2.85 -13.75
C VAL A 43 -0.34 -3.02 -15.10
N ILE A 44 0.25 -3.77 -16.04
CA ILE A 44 -0.38 -4.06 -17.33
C ILE A 44 -1.69 -4.82 -17.13
N PHE A 45 -1.68 -5.82 -16.25
CA PHE A 45 -2.88 -6.61 -15.98
C PHE A 45 -4.01 -5.76 -15.40
N LEU A 46 -3.72 -4.94 -14.38
CA LEU A 46 -4.71 -4.03 -13.80
C LEU A 46 -5.25 -3.02 -14.82
N THR A 47 -4.36 -2.42 -15.61
CA THR A 47 -4.75 -1.44 -16.65
C THR A 47 -5.61 -2.11 -17.73
N GLY A 48 -5.29 -3.35 -18.11
CA GLY A 48 -6.07 -4.15 -19.04
C GLY A 48 -7.47 -4.50 -18.52
N LEU A 49 -7.59 -4.88 -17.25
CA LEU A 49 -8.90 -5.12 -16.63
C LEU A 49 -9.74 -3.85 -16.57
N VAL A 50 -9.14 -2.73 -16.15
CA VAL A 50 -9.83 -1.42 -16.10
C VAL A 50 -10.27 -0.99 -17.50
N SER A 51 -9.39 -1.10 -18.51
CA SER A 51 -9.74 -0.72 -19.88
C SER A 51 -10.82 -1.64 -20.48
N MET A 52 -10.82 -2.93 -20.17
CA MET A 52 -11.87 -3.87 -20.59
C MET A 52 -13.23 -3.50 -19.98
N ILE A 53 -13.27 -3.16 -18.68
CA ILE A 53 -14.50 -2.70 -18.02
C ILE A 53 -14.98 -1.40 -18.66
N LEU A 54 -14.08 -0.42 -18.86
CA LEU A 54 -14.41 0.85 -19.48
C LEU A 54 -14.91 0.69 -20.92
N MET A 55 -14.28 -0.16 -21.71
CA MET A 55 -14.73 -0.44 -23.09
C MET A 55 -16.10 -1.12 -23.08
N ARG A 56 -16.36 -2.01 -22.12
CA ARG A 56 -17.67 -2.66 -21.97
C ARG A 56 -18.76 -1.64 -21.60
N THR A 57 -18.48 -0.73 -20.67
CA THR A 57 -19.43 0.33 -20.30
C THR A 57 -19.64 1.30 -21.45
N LEU A 58 -18.56 1.78 -22.08
CA LEU A 58 -18.66 2.69 -23.23
C LEU A 58 -19.43 2.09 -24.39
N ARG A 59 -19.17 0.83 -24.77
CA ARG A 59 -19.92 0.18 -25.85
C ARG A 59 -21.42 0.06 -25.52
N ASN A 60 -21.74 -0.23 -24.26
CA ASN A 60 -23.11 -0.32 -23.80
C ASN A 60 -23.79 1.07 -23.81
N ASP A 61 -23.09 2.09 -23.35
CA ASP A 61 -23.55 3.48 -23.34
C ASP A 61 -23.74 4.02 -24.77
N TYR A 62 -22.77 3.83 -25.67
CA TYR A 62 -22.90 4.21 -27.08
C TYR A 62 -24.09 3.52 -27.75
N ALA A 63 -24.34 2.24 -27.47
CA ALA A 63 -25.48 1.52 -28.01
C ALA A 63 -26.82 2.03 -27.45
N LYS A 64 -26.83 2.57 -26.22
CA LYS A 64 -27.98 3.21 -25.60
C LYS A 64 -28.25 4.59 -26.21
N TYR A 65 -27.23 5.44 -26.33
CA TYR A 65 -27.38 6.77 -26.94
C TYR A 65 -27.77 6.71 -28.42
N ALA A 66 -27.21 5.77 -29.20
CA ALA A 66 -27.59 5.59 -30.60
C ALA A 66 -29.03 5.09 -30.80
N ARG A 67 -29.68 4.57 -29.73
CA ARG A 67 -31.10 4.22 -29.72
C ARG A 67 -31.96 5.42 -29.27
N GLU A 68 -31.43 6.25 -28.37
CA GLU A 68 -32.11 7.44 -27.86
C GLU A 68 -32.16 8.60 -28.86
N ASP A 69 -31.20 8.72 -29.80
CA ASP A 69 -31.26 9.74 -30.88
C ASP A 69 -32.52 9.64 -31.75
N ASP A 70 -33.11 8.44 -31.91
CA ASP A 70 -34.38 8.23 -32.63
C ASP A 70 -35.62 8.60 -31.79
N ASP A 71 -35.49 8.73 -30.46
CA ASP A 71 -36.58 8.97 -29.47
C ASP A 71 -36.39 10.29 -28.65
N LEU A 72 -35.37 11.08 -29.01
CA LEU A 72 -34.62 12.03 -28.15
C LEU A 72 -35.43 13.16 -27.52
N GLU A 73 -36.49 13.64 -28.17
CA GLU A 73 -37.19 14.85 -27.72
C GLU A 73 -38.10 14.60 -26.49
N SER A 74 -38.47 13.35 -26.21
CA SER A 74 -39.31 12.99 -25.06
C SER A 74 -38.55 12.45 -23.85
N LEU A 75 -37.32 11.95 -24.04
CA LEU A 75 -36.60 11.14 -23.05
C LEU A 75 -35.54 11.94 -22.26
N GLU A 76 -35.06 13.08 -22.79
CA GLU A 76 -34.12 13.97 -22.09
C GLU A 76 -34.69 14.53 -20.77
N ARG A 77 -36.02 14.66 -20.64
CA ARG A 77 -36.68 15.08 -19.39
C ARG A 77 -36.66 14.01 -18.30
N ASP A 78 -36.77 12.73 -18.66
CA ASP A 78 -36.83 11.63 -17.69
C ASP A 78 -35.43 11.20 -17.22
N VAL A 79 -34.42 11.20 -18.10
CA VAL A 79 -33.05 10.79 -17.76
C VAL A 79 -32.35 11.76 -16.80
N ASN A 80 -32.68 13.06 -16.88
CA ASN A 80 -32.12 14.07 -15.97
C ASN A 80 -32.73 14.00 -14.55
N GLU A 81 -33.95 13.49 -14.40
CA GLU A 81 -34.57 13.25 -13.09
C GLU A 81 -34.13 11.93 -12.42
N GLU A 82 -33.64 10.95 -13.20
CA GLU A 82 -33.36 9.59 -12.72
C GLU A 82 -31.88 9.27 -12.45
N SER A 83 -30.99 10.27 -12.47
CA SER A 83 -29.58 10.10 -12.09
C SER A 83 -29.45 9.87 -10.57
N GLY A 84 -29.72 8.63 -10.14
CA GLY A 84 -29.96 8.22 -8.74
C GLY A 84 -28.85 8.53 -7.74
N TRP A 85 -27.62 8.81 -8.18
CA TRP A 85 -26.55 9.31 -7.30
C TRP A 85 -26.92 10.64 -6.63
N LYS A 86 -27.74 11.46 -7.29
CA LYS A 86 -28.22 12.75 -6.78
C LYS A 86 -29.32 12.58 -5.72
N LEU A 87 -30.11 11.52 -5.82
CA LEU A 87 -31.06 11.10 -4.78
C LEU A 87 -30.32 10.51 -3.56
N VAL A 88 -29.25 9.74 -3.79
CA VAL A 88 -28.39 9.17 -2.73
C VAL A 88 -27.67 10.26 -1.93
N HIS A 89 -27.36 11.42 -2.53
CA HIS A 89 -26.79 12.55 -1.80
C HIS A 89 -27.68 13.01 -0.63
N GLY A 90 -29.01 12.82 -0.69
CA GLY A 90 -29.93 13.12 0.40
C GLY A 90 -30.00 12.04 1.48
N ASP A 91 -29.79 10.77 1.12
CA ASP A 91 -29.85 9.62 2.04
C ASP A 91 -28.51 9.33 2.73
N VAL A 92 -27.37 9.76 2.15
CA VAL A 92 -26.03 9.66 2.76
C VAL A 92 -25.94 10.39 4.12
N PHE A 93 -26.72 11.45 4.30
CA PHE A 93 -26.74 12.22 5.55
C PHE A 93 -27.77 11.70 6.57
N ARG A 94 -28.55 10.66 6.24
CA ARG A 94 -29.52 10.10 7.19
C ARG A 94 -28.76 9.32 8.27
N PRO A 95 -28.83 9.72 9.55
CA PRO A 95 -28.07 9.05 10.59
C PRO A 95 -28.55 7.61 10.75
N PRO A 96 -27.66 6.60 10.64
CA PRO A 96 -28.03 5.19 10.79
C PRO A 96 -28.49 4.88 12.22
N ARG A 97 -29.36 3.87 12.39
CA ARG A 97 -29.94 3.49 13.71
C ARG A 97 -28.90 3.21 14.81
N SER A 98 -27.67 2.84 14.47
CA SER A 98 -26.60 2.47 15.41
C SER A 98 -25.33 3.33 15.28
N LEU A 99 -25.47 4.65 15.34
CA LEU A 99 -24.36 5.63 15.28
C LEU A 99 -23.21 5.31 16.24
N MET A 100 -23.51 4.87 17.47
CA MET A 100 -22.49 4.65 18.49
C MET A 100 -21.52 3.52 18.12
N PHE A 101 -22.03 2.42 17.55
CA PHE A 101 -21.18 1.30 17.15
C PHE A 101 -20.34 1.63 15.93
N LEU A 102 -20.93 2.31 14.93
CA LEU A 102 -20.21 2.74 13.74
C LEU A 102 -19.13 3.78 14.08
N SER A 103 -19.44 4.75 14.94
CA SER A 103 -18.45 5.74 15.40
C SER A 103 -17.33 5.09 16.19
N ALA A 104 -17.62 4.09 17.04
CA ALA A 104 -16.60 3.36 17.78
C ALA A 104 -15.71 2.53 16.86
N LEU A 105 -16.31 1.82 15.89
CA LEU A 105 -15.56 1.00 14.93
C LEU A 105 -14.67 1.85 14.02
N VAL A 106 -15.19 2.97 13.51
CA VAL A 106 -14.43 3.94 12.71
C VAL A 106 -13.33 4.58 13.56
N GLY A 107 -13.62 4.97 14.81
CA GLY A 107 -12.65 5.52 15.75
C GLY A 107 -11.48 4.56 15.98
N ILE A 108 -11.77 3.32 16.38
CA ILE A 108 -10.76 2.27 16.60
C ILE A 108 -9.97 1.99 15.32
N GLY A 109 -10.66 1.91 14.17
CA GLY A 109 -10.03 1.71 12.87
C GLY A 109 -9.05 2.83 12.51
N THR A 110 -9.44 4.08 12.71
CA THR A 110 -8.58 5.25 12.44
C THR A 110 -7.37 5.30 13.38
N GLN A 111 -7.54 4.98 14.66
CA GLN A 111 -6.45 4.88 15.63
C GLN A 111 -5.45 3.80 15.22
N LEU A 112 -5.92 2.59 14.89
CA LEU A 112 -5.06 1.50 14.41
C LEU A 112 -4.38 1.82 13.07
N ALA A 113 -5.05 2.49 12.15
CA ALA A 113 -4.46 2.89 10.87
C ALA A 113 -3.34 3.92 11.05
N ALA A 114 -3.57 4.95 11.88
CA ALA A 114 -2.56 5.96 12.21
C ALA A 114 -1.35 5.33 12.90
N LEU A 115 -1.62 4.39 13.81
CA LEU A 115 -0.65 3.60 14.54
C LEU A 115 0.27 2.81 13.60
N ILE A 116 -0.31 2.04 12.68
CA ILE A 116 0.44 1.24 11.70
C ILE A 116 1.28 2.14 10.80
N LEU A 117 0.69 3.24 10.30
CA LEU A 117 1.40 4.20 9.44
C LEU A 117 2.62 4.79 10.16
N LEU A 118 2.45 5.21 11.42
CA LEU A 118 3.52 5.80 12.21
C LEU A 118 4.67 4.80 12.45
N VAL A 119 4.37 3.53 12.72
CA VAL A 119 5.39 2.47 12.85
C VAL A 119 6.15 2.27 11.55
N ILE A 120 5.47 2.24 10.41
CA ILE A 120 6.11 2.08 9.09
C ILE A 120 7.06 3.24 8.83
N VAL A 121 6.62 4.49 9.06
CA VAL A 121 7.46 5.68 8.89
C VAL A 121 8.69 5.61 9.79
N LEU A 122 8.52 5.25 11.07
CA LEU A 122 9.64 5.10 12.00
C LEU A 122 10.57 3.95 11.61
N ALA A 123 10.07 2.86 11.05
CA ALA A 123 10.91 1.76 10.56
C ALA A 123 11.78 2.21 9.38
N ILE A 124 11.21 2.98 8.45
CA ILE A 124 11.94 3.55 7.30
C ILE A 124 13.01 4.53 7.81
N VAL A 125 12.64 5.45 8.70
CA VAL A 125 13.58 6.40 9.30
C VAL A 125 14.67 5.66 10.08
N GLY A 126 14.33 4.69 10.91
CA GLY A 126 15.29 3.88 11.67
C GLY A 126 16.30 3.18 10.77
N MET A 127 15.84 2.54 9.69
CA MET A 127 16.71 1.91 8.69
C MET A 127 17.68 2.91 8.05
N LEU A 128 17.23 4.12 7.74
CA LEU A 128 18.08 5.18 7.18
C LEU A 128 19.10 5.73 8.21
N TYR A 129 18.73 5.84 9.48
CA TYR A 129 19.58 6.39 10.54
C TYR A 129 20.59 5.38 11.11
N ILE A 130 20.34 4.08 11.01
CA ILE A 130 21.29 3.01 11.42
C ILE A 130 22.61 3.09 10.65
N GLY A 131 22.62 3.64 9.43
CA GLY A 131 23.83 3.80 8.62
C GLY A 131 24.78 4.93 9.05
N ALA A 132 24.35 5.88 9.89
CA ALA A 132 25.11 7.14 10.07
C ALA A 132 25.62 7.43 11.50
N ARG A 133 24.91 7.08 12.58
CA ARG A 133 25.39 7.17 13.98
C ARG A 133 24.34 6.70 15.02
N GLY A 134 24.66 5.64 15.77
CA GLY A 134 24.26 5.46 17.18
C GLY A 134 22.87 4.90 17.52
N TYR A 135 22.84 3.71 18.12
CA TYR A 135 21.69 3.00 18.71
C TYR A 135 20.87 3.80 19.74
N HIS A 136 21.41 4.89 20.29
CA HIS A 136 20.76 5.68 21.34
C HIS A 136 19.57 6.52 20.86
N HIS A 137 19.54 6.96 19.60
CA HIS A 137 18.43 7.79 19.09
C HIS A 137 17.20 6.94 18.72
N ASN A 138 17.42 5.70 18.26
CA ASN A 138 16.34 4.77 17.94
C ASN A 138 15.50 4.39 19.17
N LEU A 139 16.14 4.22 20.34
CA LEU A 139 15.42 3.89 21.58
C LEU A 139 14.51 5.04 22.05
N HIS A 140 14.96 6.29 21.88
CA HIS A 140 14.17 7.47 22.22
C HIS A 140 12.95 7.66 21.29
N CYS A 141 13.09 7.36 20.00
CA CYS A 141 11.98 7.38 19.05
C CYS A 141 10.94 6.28 19.31
N VAL A 142 11.40 5.07 19.67
CA VAL A 142 10.50 3.96 20.03
C VAL A 142 9.78 4.23 21.36
N LEU A 143 10.46 4.82 22.36
CA LEU A 143 9.85 5.27 23.62
C LEU A 143 8.84 6.40 23.39
N CYS A 144 9.13 7.39 22.55
CA CYS A 144 8.15 8.42 22.16
C CYS A 144 6.93 7.84 21.47
N SER A 145 7.10 6.86 20.57
CA SER A 145 5.98 6.14 19.96
C SER A 145 5.14 5.43 21.03
N TYR A 146 5.78 4.72 21.97
CA TYR A 146 5.07 4.05 23.09
C TYR A 146 4.32 5.02 24.01
N ILE A 147 4.87 6.21 24.27
CA ILE A 147 4.23 7.26 25.08
C ILE A 147 3.05 7.89 24.34
N VAL A 148 3.17 8.11 23.02
CA VAL A 148 2.05 8.60 22.19
C VAL A 148 0.94 7.55 22.09
N TYR A 149 1.28 6.25 22.01
CA TYR A 149 0.31 5.16 22.07
C TYR A 149 -0.42 5.09 23.41
N PHE A 150 0.29 5.24 24.53
CA PHE A 150 -0.32 5.23 25.86
C PHE A 150 -1.18 6.48 26.11
N TRP A 151 -0.95 7.57 25.37
CA TRP A 151 -1.72 8.80 25.50
C TRP A 151 -2.93 8.87 24.55
N ILE A 152 -2.99 8.01 23.52
CA ILE A 152 -4.10 7.94 22.55
C ILE A 152 -5.19 6.92 22.94
N CYS A 153 -4.89 6.02 23.87
CA CYS A 153 -5.83 5.07 24.51
C CYS A 153 -6.38 5.62 25.82
#